data_AF-A0A2M8LF44-F1
#
_entry.id   AF-A0A2M8LF44-F1
#
_cell.length_a   1.000
_cell.length_b   1.000
_cell.length_c   1.000
_cell.angle_alpha   90.00
_cell.angle_beta   90.00
_cell.angle_gamma   90.00
#
_symmetry.space_group_name_H-M   'P 1'
#
loop_
_entity.id
_entity.type
_entity.pdbx_description
1 polymer ?
#
loop_
_entity_poly.entity_id
_entity_poly.type
_entity_poly.pdbx_seq_one_letter_code
_entity_poly.pdbx_strand_id
1 'polypeptide(L)' 'MTKEQLGQSAVSFVLEFGFTLAITLFVFTWLGRKADLWLGTTPWLSLVGLFLGLLFSGLWTYRKIKTFKP' A
#
# COMPACT_ATOMS: atom_id res chain seq x y z
N MET A 1 -19.00 -4.91 -22.95
CA MET A 1 -17.70 -4.34 -22.55
C MET A 1 -16.66 -4.81 -23.56
N THR A 2 -16.21 -3.91 -24.43
CA THR A 2 -15.26 -4.22 -25.52
C THR A 2 -13.86 -4.45 -24.92
N LYS A 3 -13.01 -5.29 -25.55
CA LYS A 3 -11.67 -5.65 -25.01
C LYS A 3 -10.79 -4.42 -24.67
N GLU A 4 -10.96 -3.33 -25.40
CA GLU A 4 -10.26 -2.06 -25.14
C GLU A 4 -10.66 -1.41 -23.81
N GLN A 5 -11.96 -1.47 -23.44
CA GLN A 5 -12.44 -0.94 -22.16
C GLN A 5 -11.92 -1.75 -20.98
N LEU A 6 -11.82 -3.07 -21.13
CA LEU A 6 -11.23 -3.99 -20.15
C LEU A 6 -9.75 -3.67 -19.89
N GLY A 7 -8.98 -3.38 -20.95
CA GLY A 7 -7.57 -2.99 -20.85
C GLY A 7 -7.40 -1.66 -20.10
N GLN A 8 -8.19 -0.64 -20.44
CA GLN A 8 -8.12 0.67 -19.77
C GLN A 8 -8.50 0.59 -18.29
N SER A 9 -9.58 -0.14 -17.94
CA SER A 9 -9.97 -0.32 -16.54
C SER A 9 -8.92 -1.08 -15.72
N ALA A 10 -8.27 -2.09 -16.29
CA ALA A 10 -7.22 -2.83 -15.62
C ALA A 10 -5.98 -1.96 -15.34
N VAL A 11 -5.57 -1.14 -16.32
CA VAL A 11 -4.43 -0.22 -16.15
C VAL A 11 -4.73 0.83 -15.08
N SER A 12 -5.90 1.45 -15.11
CA SER A 12 -6.31 2.43 -14.08
C SER A 12 -6.32 1.81 -12.68
N PHE A 13 -6.82 0.58 -12.54
CA PHE A 13 -6.82 -0.12 -11.25
C PHE A 13 -5.40 -0.42 -10.74
N VAL A 14 -4.53 -0.96 -11.60
CA VAL A 14 -3.14 -1.28 -11.23
C VAL A 14 -2.38 -0.02 -10.84
N LEU A 15 -2.58 1.09 -11.55
CA LEU A 15 -1.96 2.38 -11.21
C LEU A 15 -2.46 2.87 -9.84
N GLU A 16 -3.77 2.93 -9.62
CA GLU A 16 -4.33 3.41 -8.35
C GLU A 16 -3.87 2.55 -7.16
N PHE A 17 -3.87 1.23 -7.34
CA PHE A 17 -3.38 0.27 -6.35
C PHE A 17 -1.87 0.44 -6.10
N GLY A 18 -1.07 0.54 -7.17
CA GLY A 18 0.37 0.73 -7.09
C GLY A 18 0.76 2.02 -6.38
N PHE A 19 0.09 3.14 -6.69
CA PHE A 19 0.29 4.41 -5.99
C PHE A 19 -0.09 4.30 -4.52
N THR A 20 -1.23 3.70 -4.20
CA THR A 20 -1.67 3.52 -2.81
C THR A 20 -0.67 2.69 -2.01
N LEU A 21 -0.19 1.58 -2.57
CA LEU A 21 0.86 0.75 -1.97
C LEU A 21 2.15 1.54 -1.76
N ALA A 22 2.67 2.17 -2.81
CA ALA A 22 3.94 2.89 -2.77
C ALA A 22 3.92 4.00 -1.72
N ILE A 23 2.87 4.81 -1.68
CA ILE A 23 2.70 5.90 -0.70
C ILE A 23 2.65 5.32 0.71
N THR A 24 1.83 4.29 0.94
CA THR A 24 1.65 3.70 2.26
C THR A 24 2.95 3.09 2.77
N LEU A 25 3.63 2.28 1.95
CA LEU A 25 4.91 1.68 2.30
C LEU A 25 5.98 2.72 2.59
N PHE A 26 6.07 3.75 1.75
CA PHE A 26 7.03 4.83 1.96
C PHE A 26 6.78 5.54 3.29
N VAL A 27 5.53 5.94 3.58
CA VAL A 27 5.18 6.65 4.82
C VAL A 27 5.49 5.81 6.05
N PHE A 28 5.01 4.56 6.10
CA PHE A 28 5.22 3.72 7.29
C PHE A 28 6.69 3.31 7.47
N THR A 29 7.40 2.98 6.40
CA THR A 29 8.83 2.63 6.48
C THR A 29 9.67 3.85 6.86
N TRP A 30 9.33 5.04 6.35
CA TRP A 30 10.03 6.28 6.70
C TRP A 30 9.79 6.67 8.17
N LEU A 31 8.57 6.51 8.67
CA LEU A 31 8.26 6.69 10.09
C LEU A 31 9.01 5.67 10.96
N GLY A 32 9.03 4.40 10.55
CA GLY A 32 9.80 3.34 11.21
C GLY A 32 11.29 3.67 11.26
N ARG A 33 11.85 4.19 10.16
CA ARG A 33 13.25 4.63 10.10
C ARG A 33 13.53 5.80 11.02
N LYS A 34 12.64 6.78 11.11
CA LYS A 34 12.80 7.90 12.05
C LYS A 34 12.78 7.40 13.50
N ALA A 35 11.85 6.50 13.82
CA ALA A 35 11.77 5.91 15.16
C ALA A 35 13.01 5.05 15.49
N ASP A 36 13.51 4.28 14.52
CA ASP A 36 14.74 3.49 14.65
C ASP A 36 15.98 4.35 14.94
N LEU A 37 16.08 5.52 14.30
CA LEU A 37 17.17 6.47 14.56
C LEU A 37 17.04 7.13 15.94
N TRP A 38 15.82 7.33 16.41
CA TRP A 38 15.56 7.98 17.70
C TRP A 38 15.79 7.03 18.88
N LEU A 39 15.45 5.75 18.71
CA LEU A 39 15.56 4.71 19.75
C LEU A 39 16.81 3.85 19.62
N GLY A 40 17.61 4.02 18.56
CA GLY A 40 18.81 3.21 18.31
C GLY A 40 18.50 1.77 17.90
N THR A 41 17.26 1.46 17.50
CA THR A 41 16.78 0.10 17.19
C THR A 41 16.87 -0.27 15.71
N THR A 42 17.67 0.47 14.92
CA THR A 42 17.82 0.21 13.48
C THR A 42 18.22 -1.25 13.22
N PRO A 43 17.54 -2.02 12.35
CA PRO A 43 16.44 -1.64 11.42
C PRO A 43 15.04 -2.16 11.81
N TRP A 44 14.78 -2.46 13.09
CA TRP A 44 13.60 -3.21 13.52
C TRP A 44 12.28 -2.45 13.32
N LEU A 45 12.20 -1.17 13.69
CA LEU A 45 10.96 -0.39 13.53
C LEU A 45 10.69 -0.04 12.06
N SER A 46 11.74 0.07 11.25
CA SER A 46 11.62 0.18 9.79
C SER A 46 10.96 -1.07 9.19
N LEU A 47 11.36 -2.26 9.64
CA LEU A 47 10.73 -3.52 9.22
C LEU A 47 9.28 -3.61 9.68
N VAL A 48 8.99 -3.25 10.94
CA VAL A 48 7.61 -3.21 11.43
C VAL A 48 6.77 -2.22 10.62
N GLY A 49 7.31 -1.03 10.32
CA GLY A 49 6.66 -0.06 9.44
C GLY A 49 6.37 -0.63 8.05
N LEU A 50 7.32 -1.32 7.43
CA LEU A 50 7.11 -1.97 6.14
C LEU A 50 5.95 -2.99 6.20
N PHE A 51 5.93 -3.87 7.19
CA PHE A 51 4.85 -4.85 7.37
C PHE A 51 3.49 -4.18 7.64
N LEU A 52 3.46 -3.13 8.46
CA LEU A 52 2.25 -2.35 8.69
C LEU A 52 1.74 -1.70 7.41
N GLY A 53 2.63 -1.14 6.59
CA GLY A 53 2.26 -0.54 5.30
C GLY A 53 1.66 -1.56 4.32
N LEU A 54 2.23 -2.77 4.27
CA LEU A 54 1.68 -3.88 3.47
C LEU A 54 0.29 -4.30 3.96
N LEU A 55 0.14 -4.52 5.28
CA LEU A 55 -1.14 -4.90 5.89
C LEU A 55 -2.19 -3.83 5.67
N PHE A 56 -1.86 -2.56 5.89
CA PHE A 56 -2.81 -1.46 5.76
C PHE A 56 -3.28 -1.29 4.32
N SER A 57 -2.36 -1.34 3.36
CA SER A 57 -2.71 -1.25 1.94
C SER A 57 -3.53 -2.46 1.45
N GLY A 58 -3.18 -3.66 1.91
CA GLY A 58 -3.95 -4.89 1.62
C GLY A 58 -5.37 -4.83 2.18
N LEU A 59 -5.53 -4.41 3.44
CA LEU A 59 -6.83 -4.24 4.07
C LEU A 59 -7.66 -3.15 3.39
N TRP A 60 -7.03 -2.02 3.02
CA TRP A 60 -7.71 -0.94 2.29
C TRP A 60 -8.25 -1.41 0.95
N THR A 61 -7.41 -2.12 0.19
CA THR A 61 -7.78 -2.68 -1.11
C THR A 61 -8.88 -3.72 -0.97
N TYR A 62 -8.77 -4.60 0.02
CA TYR A 62 -9.82 -5.59 0.33
C TYR A 62 -11.16 -4.92 0.63
N ARG A 63 -11.17 -3.83 1.42
CA ARG A 63 -12.39 -3.06 1.70
C ARG A 63 -12.95 -2.41 0.45
N LYS A 64 -12.11 -1.84 -0.42
CA LYS A 64 -12.55 -1.27 -1.71
C LYS A 64 -13.24 -2.34 -2.57
N ILE A 65 -12.64 -3.53 -2.67
CA ILE A 65 -13.20 -4.64 -3.46
C ILE A 65 -14.52 -5.13 -2.85
N LYS A 66 -14.61 -5.30 -1.52
CA LYS A 66 -15.86 -5.72 -0.86
C LYS A 66 -16.99 -4.69 -0.94
N THR A 67 -16.66 -3.41 -1.01
CA THR A 67 -17.65 -2.34 -1.14
C THR A 67 -18.18 -2.23 -2.57
N PHE A 68 -17.40 -2.72 -3.56
CA PHE A 68 -17.88 -3.03 -4.90
C PHE A 68 -18.72 -4.32 -4.87
N LYS A 69 -19.93 -4.21 -4.31
CA LYS A 69 -20.99 -5.19 -4.49
C LYS A 69 -21.56 -4.98 -5.91
N PRO A 70 -21.62 -5.99 -6.79
CA PRO A 70 -22.34 -5.86 -8.06
C PRO A 70 -23.84 -5.57 -7.81
#